data_AF-A0A532EIV3-F1
#
_entry.id   AF-A0A532EIV3-F1
#
_cell.length_a   1.000
_cell.length_b   1.000
_cell.length_c   1.000
_cell.angle_alpha   90.00
_cell.angle_beta   90.00
_cell.angle_gamma   90.00
#
_symmetry.space_group_name_H-M   'P 1'
#
loop_
_entity.id
_entity.type
_entity.pdbx_description
1 polymer ?
#
loop_
_entity_poly.entity_id
_entity_poly.type
_entity_poly.pdbx_seq_one_letter_code
_entity_poly.pdbx_strand_id
1 'polypeptide(L)'
;MMSKRVPFTSGDLRDHQRGTDDTLAGDPNTNILIGDAGGSLLDFSRGGNDTFTETGASTYTFYGDAARSLFNFARGGDDTFTTGLSSTTTTAYGDAGDDMSDHSKGGNDTFNSGLARQVVDTFYGDAGGNMLGHAQGGDDTFLTQTKQGADHTFYGDAGGEMSDRSKGGNDTFEGSTEANNIFYGDAGSNMSGNARGGDDSFTGKSDSFNTFYGDAGGDMSDDSRGGNDTFTGRSFSANTFFGDAGGNMSGHALGGDDYYTDTFGDLGGKTLYGDAGGDLSDFATGGNDTFTSVGGSQVTFYGDAGGSMLDHALGGDDVAVLQGTAHNVGYGDAVTMLGNAVGGNDTLTGGDKSAFPDVLNELYGDARAMSGSAQGGNDILTGGHNNESGQVRNFLCGDALQMSGSAKGGNDTLYAGSAAPGCTVINDMWGDGQLSELAQGGADQFIFKDDGSMTVGTQNTIYDFSQTQGDTIVFSGVEGVQSFDDLTISQNGTSTVITAGVDQVTLANFTSPLTTSDFLFV
;
A
#
# COMPACT_ATOMS: atom_id res chain seq x y z
N MET A 1 27.94 28.26 -30.46
CA MET A 1 29.29 27.82 -30.02
C MET A 1 29.12 26.44 -29.42
N MET A 2 29.92 25.45 -29.81
CA MET A 2 29.95 24.16 -29.11
C MET A 2 30.34 24.44 -27.65
N SER A 3 29.50 24.09 -26.67
CA SER A 3 29.89 24.21 -25.26
C SER A 3 31.08 23.28 -25.04
N LYS A 4 32.19 23.84 -24.56
CA LYS A 4 33.39 23.07 -24.27
C LYS A 4 33.12 22.26 -23.00
N ARG A 5 33.24 20.93 -23.08
CA ARG A 5 33.18 20.05 -21.91
C ARG A 5 34.36 20.35 -20.97
N VAL A 6 34.09 20.31 -19.67
CA VAL A 6 34.97 20.69 -18.58
C VAL A 6 35.25 19.41 -17.78
N PRO A 7 36.50 18.92 -17.73
CA PRO A 7 36.87 17.83 -16.84
C PRO A 7 36.66 18.19 -15.38
N PHE A 8 36.67 17.18 -14.50
CA PHE A 8 36.55 17.33 -13.05
C PHE A 8 37.18 18.64 -12.50
N THR A 9 36.38 19.37 -11.74
CA THR A 9 36.76 20.61 -11.06
C THR A 9 36.59 20.46 -9.55
N SER A 10 37.57 20.93 -8.78
CA SER A 10 37.51 20.88 -7.31
C SER A 10 36.52 21.87 -6.67
N GLY A 11 35.71 22.57 -7.49
CA GLY A 11 34.72 23.55 -7.07
C GLY A 11 33.60 23.59 -8.09
N ASP A 12 32.81 24.67 -8.13
CA ASP A 12 31.56 24.67 -8.90
C ASP A 12 31.73 24.66 -10.43
N LEU A 13 30.78 24.03 -11.12
CA LEU A 13 30.45 24.32 -12.52
C LEU A 13 29.45 25.48 -12.58
N ARG A 14 29.66 26.41 -13.52
CA ARG A 14 28.89 27.66 -13.63
C ARG A 14 28.51 28.00 -15.06
N ASP A 15 27.69 29.03 -15.22
CA ASP A 15 27.24 29.56 -16.51
C ASP A 15 26.59 28.47 -17.39
N HIS A 16 27.29 28.01 -18.42
CA HIS A 16 26.84 26.99 -19.37
C HIS A 16 27.93 25.90 -19.54
N GLN A 17 28.76 25.73 -18.51
CA GLN A 17 29.76 24.65 -18.50
C GLN A 17 29.04 23.30 -18.53
N ARG A 18 29.71 22.31 -19.11
CA ARG A 18 29.21 20.94 -19.17
C ARG A 18 30.30 19.99 -18.72
N GLY A 19 29.96 19.01 -17.92
CA GLY A 19 30.82 17.90 -17.54
C GLY A 19 31.40 17.10 -18.69
N THR A 20 32.41 16.32 -18.37
CA THR A 20 32.86 15.21 -19.22
C THR A 20 32.14 13.93 -18.85
N ASP A 21 32.02 13.00 -19.80
CA ASP A 21 31.52 11.66 -19.51
C ASP A 21 32.75 10.82 -19.16
N ASP A 22 32.94 10.49 -17.89
CA ASP A 22 34.13 9.89 -17.31
C ASP A 22 33.87 8.45 -16.83
N THR A 23 34.95 7.65 -16.77
CA THR A 23 34.91 6.30 -16.21
C THR A 23 35.87 6.22 -15.04
N LEU A 24 35.32 6.03 -13.85
CA LEU A 24 35.95 6.17 -12.55
C LEU A 24 35.99 4.82 -11.83
N ALA A 25 37.17 4.43 -11.34
CA ALA A 25 37.38 3.16 -10.65
C ALA A 25 37.96 3.41 -9.25
N GLY A 26 37.17 3.07 -8.24
CA GLY A 26 37.53 3.20 -6.83
C GLY A 26 38.36 2.02 -6.33
N ASP A 27 39.29 2.31 -5.42
CA ASP A 27 40.05 1.29 -4.69
C ASP A 27 40.06 1.62 -3.18
N PRO A 28 40.52 0.71 -2.30
CA PRO A 28 40.52 0.96 -0.86
C PRO A 28 41.30 2.19 -0.36
N ASN A 29 42.17 2.79 -1.18
CA ASN A 29 42.86 4.05 -0.90
C ASN A 29 42.21 5.27 -1.58
N THR A 30 41.37 5.05 -2.58
CA THR A 30 40.63 6.08 -3.33
C THR A 30 39.16 5.69 -3.38
N ASN A 31 38.47 5.95 -2.28
CA ASN A 31 37.11 5.48 -2.05
C ASN A 31 36.07 6.60 -2.09
N ILE A 32 36.47 7.82 -2.43
CA ILE A 32 35.58 8.94 -2.75
C ILE A 32 35.83 9.33 -4.20
N LEU A 33 34.80 9.26 -5.04
CA LEU A 33 34.88 9.59 -6.46
C LEU A 33 33.78 10.59 -6.80
N ILE A 34 34.13 11.55 -7.65
CA ILE A 34 33.26 12.65 -8.07
C ILE A 34 33.45 12.75 -9.58
N GLY A 35 32.37 12.70 -10.35
CA GLY A 35 32.44 12.83 -11.81
C GLY A 35 32.89 14.22 -12.24
N ASP A 36 32.14 15.24 -11.83
CA ASP A 36 32.31 16.58 -12.37
C ASP A 36 32.74 17.65 -11.36
N ALA A 37 31.93 17.92 -10.35
CA ALA A 37 32.07 19.09 -9.49
C ALA A 37 32.28 18.68 -8.03
N GLY A 38 33.47 18.96 -7.50
CA GLY A 38 33.69 18.91 -6.05
C GLY A 38 32.94 19.99 -5.27
N GLY A 39 32.26 20.91 -5.97
CA GLY A 39 31.34 21.89 -5.43
C GLY A 39 29.92 21.67 -5.96
N SER A 40 29.26 22.76 -6.35
CA SER A 40 27.89 22.74 -6.88
C SER A 40 27.82 22.90 -8.40
N LEU A 41 26.67 22.55 -8.98
CA LEU A 41 26.29 22.98 -10.34
C LEU A 41 25.37 24.20 -10.25
N LEU A 42 25.71 25.25 -10.98
CA LEU A 42 25.06 26.56 -10.93
C LEU A 42 24.61 27.06 -12.31
N ASP A 43 23.64 27.97 -12.29
CA ASP A 43 23.15 28.69 -13.48
C ASP A 43 22.50 27.76 -14.51
N PHE A 44 23.15 27.50 -15.64
CA PHE A 44 22.71 26.57 -16.69
C PHE A 44 23.77 25.49 -16.94
N SER A 45 24.65 25.24 -15.96
CA SER A 45 25.65 24.18 -16.06
C SER A 45 25.00 22.81 -16.15
N ARG A 46 25.74 21.83 -16.66
CA ARG A 46 25.27 20.45 -16.73
C ARG A 46 26.34 19.47 -16.32
N GLY A 47 25.87 18.41 -15.68
CA GLY A 47 26.58 17.18 -15.46
C GLY A 47 27.09 16.49 -16.71
N GLY A 48 27.97 15.52 -16.47
CA GLY A 48 28.43 14.51 -17.39
C GLY A 48 27.68 13.21 -17.15
N ASN A 49 27.74 12.28 -18.09
CA ASN A 49 27.20 10.94 -17.87
C ASN A 49 28.36 10.01 -17.49
N ASP A 50 28.58 9.84 -16.20
CA ASP A 50 29.72 9.19 -15.60
C ASP A 50 29.46 7.72 -15.26
N THR A 51 30.54 6.95 -15.12
CA THR A 51 30.47 5.53 -14.76
C THR A 51 31.42 5.20 -13.64
N PHE A 52 30.90 4.60 -12.56
CA PHE A 52 31.64 4.28 -11.34
C PHE A 52 31.76 2.77 -11.14
N THR A 53 32.94 2.31 -10.73
CA THR A 53 33.22 0.90 -10.45
C THR A 53 34.07 0.71 -9.19
N GLU A 54 33.86 -0.40 -8.49
CA GLU A 54 34.68 -0.80 -7.34
C GLU A 54 35.74 -1.84 -7.73
N THR A 55 36.95 -1.75 -7.16
CA THR A 55 38.03 -2.72 -7.44
C THR A 55 38.52 -3.51 -6.22
N GLY A 56 38.00 -3.21 -5.03
CA GLY A 56 38.32 -3.95 -3.80
C GLY A 56 37.33 -3.66 -2.68
N ALA A 57 37.33 -4.48 -1.63
CA ALA A 57 36.43 -4.27 -0.49
C ALA A 57 36.81 -2.99 0.29
N SER A 58 35.86 -2.06 0.43
CA SER A 58 36.00 -0.79 1.14
C SER A 58 34.63 -0.19 1.47
N THR A 59 34.64 1.00 2.07
CA THR A 59 33.48 1.89 2.14
C THR A 59 33.63 2.95 1.05
N TYR A 60 32.74 2.98 0.06
CA TYR A 60 32.78 3.90 -1.07
C TYR A 60 31.74 5.02 -0.96
N THR A 61 32.10 6.19 -1.47
CA THR A 61 31.17 7.30 -1.72
C THR A 61 31.35 7.79 -3.15
N PHE A 62 30.28 7.75 -3.93
CA PHE A 62 30.26 8.24 -5.30
C PHE A 62 29.32 9.42 -5.42
N TYR A 63 29.75 10.45 -6.13
CA TYR A 63 28.92 11.55 -6.58
C TYR A 63 29.01 11.55 -8.09
N GLY A 64 27.89 11.33 -8.77
CA GLY A 64 27.84 11.37 -10.23
C GLY A 64 28.26 12.74 -10.72
N ASP A 65 27.47 13.76 -10.42
CA ASP A 65 27.81 15.13 -10.84
C ASP A 65 28.46 16.00 -9.77
N ALA A 66 27.74 16.28 -8.69
CA ALA A 66 28.10 17.32 -7.73
C ALA A 66 28.24 16.74 -6.33
N ALA A 67 29.39 17.00 -5.70
CA ALA A 67 29.58 16.68 -4.28
C ALA A 67 28.75 17.57 -3.33
N ARG A 68 28.01 18.54 -3.88
CA ARG A 68 27.12 19.46 -3.15
C ARG A 68 25.79 19.56 -3.90
N SER A 69 25.23 20.76 -3.99
CA SER A 69 23.90 21.01 -4.53
C SER A 69 23.87 21.36 -6.02
N LEU A 70 22.68 21.24 -6.61
CA LEU A 70 22.29 21.79 -7.90
C LEU A 70 21.33 22.98 -7.70
N PHE A 71 21.59 24.10 -8.38
CA PHE A 71 20.79 25.34 -8.25
C PHE A 71 20.39 25.94 -9.60
N ASN A 72 19.50 26.94 -9.58
CA ASN A 72 19.05 27.69 -10.75
C ASN A 72 18.42 26.80 -11.84
N PHE A 73 19.05 26.65 -12.99
CA PHE A 73 18.62 25.81 -14.12
C PHE A 73 19.67 24.74 -14.44
N ALA A 74 20.52 24.41 -13.45
CA ALA A 74 21.50 23.35 -13.56
C ALA A 74 20.82 22.01 -13.86
N ARG A 75 21.58 21.11 -14.49
CA ARG A 75 21.08 19.76 -14.76
C ARG A 75 22.07 18.69 -14.39
N GLY A 76 21.53 17.65 -13.79
CA GLY A 76 22.09 16.32 -13.67
C GLY A 76 22.49 15.71 -15.00
N GLY A 77 23.39 14.74 -14.95
CA GLY A 77 23.74 13.82 -16.02
C GLY A 77 23.22 12.42 -15.70
N ASP A 78 23.15 11.54 -16.71
CA ASP A 78 22.66 10.18 -16.48
C ASP A 78 23.86 9.27 -16.16
N ASP A 79 24.05 8.96 -14.89
CA ASP A 79 25.19 8.25 -14.32
C ASP A 79 24.93 6.76 -14.14
N THR A 80 26.02 5.99 -14.08
CA THR A 80 25.95 4.54 -13.91
C THR A 80 26.91 4.06 -12.82
N PHE A 81 26.36 3.48 -11.76
CA PHE A 81 27.11 2.92 -10.64
C PHE A 81 27.12 1.39 -10.74
N THR A 82 28.30 0.78 -10.84
CA THR A 82 28.44 -0.69 -10.82
C THR A 82 29.21 -1.12 -9.57
N THR A 83 28.50 -1.70 -8.62
CA THR A 83 28.95 -1.94 -7.24
C THR A 83 28.76 -3.41 -6.85
N GLY A 84 28.89 -3.72 -5.56
CA GLY A 84 28.54 -5.03 -5.02
C GLY A 84 29.70 -6.01 -5.07
N LEU A 85 30.87 -5.60 -4.57
CA LEU A 85 31.89 -6.53 -4.09
C LEU A 85 31.51 -7.04 -2.68
N SER A 86 31.92 -8.25 -2.31
CA SER A 86 31.56 -8.79 -0.98
C SER A 86 32.16 -7.95 0.15
N SER A 87 31.36 -7.69 1.19
CA SER A 87 31.77 -6.91 2.37
C SER A 87 32.11 -5.45 2.06
N THR A 88 31.40 -4.83 1.12
CA THR A 88 31.45 -3.38 0.86
C THR A 88 30.26 -2.64 1.44
N THR A 89 30.48 -1.36 1.69
CA THR A 89 29.41 -0.39 1.92
C THR A 89 29.55 0.71 0.88
N THR A 90 28.48 1.03 0.17
CA THR A 90 28.53 2.02 -0.90
C THR A 90 27.40 3.01 -0.75
N THR A 91 27.77 4.29 -0.76
CA THR A 91 26.82 5.40 -0.86
C THR A 91 27.03 6.07 -2.20
N ALA A 92 25.99 6.15 -3.02
CA ALA A 92 26.03 6.82 -4.31
C ALA A 92 24.95 7.90 -4.36
N TYR A 93 25.32 9.05 -4.89
CA TYR A 93 24.44 10.16 -5.25
C TYR A 93 24.54 10.27 -6.76
N GLY A 94 23.43 10.18 -7.49
CA GLY A 94 23.42 10.40 -8.93
C GLY A 94 23.83 11.84 -9.23
N ASP A 95 23.02 12.82 -8.85
CA ASP A 95 23.36 14.20 -9.21
C ASP A 95 23.98 15.05 -8.10
N ALA A 96 23.26 15.22 -7.00
CA ALA A 96 23.58 16.18 -5.96
C ALA A 96 23.86 15.46 -4.63
N GLY A 97 25.05 15.68 -4.06
CA GLY A 97 25.37 15.21 -2.71
C GLY A 97 24.58 15.91 -1.59
N ASP A 98 24.12 17.15 -1.83
CA ASP A 98 23.31 17.96 -0.90
C ASP A 98 21.91 18.19 -1.54
N ASP A 99 21.39 19.43 -1.53
CA ASP A 99 20.05 19.77 -2.02
C ASP A 99 19.96 20.06 -3.53
N MET A 100 18.74 19.95 -4.08
CA MET A 100 18.32 20.47 -5.39
C MET A 100 17.27 21.56 -5.23
N SER A 101 17.38 22.67 -5.98
CA SER A 101 16.42 23.76 -5.87
C SER A 101 16.30 24.66 -7.11
N ASP A 102 15.42 25.65 -7.03
CA ASP A 102 15.01 26.53 -8.13
C ASP A 102 14.35 25.78 -9.27
N HIS A 103 14.99 25.65 -10.43
CA HIS A 103 14.49 24.92 -11.61
C HIS A 103 15.52 23.87 -12.05
N SER A 104 16.33 23.38 -11.11
CA SER A 104 17.28 22.31 -11.38
C SER A 104 16.54 21.06 -11.84
N LYS A 105 17.25 20.23 -12.60
CA LYS A 105 16.73 18.93 -13.02
C LYS A 105 17.76 17.88 -12.73
N GLY A 106 17.35 16.73 -12.23
CA GLY A 106 18.24 15.59 -12.16
C GLY A 106 18.30 14.81 -13.48
N GLY A 107 19.21 13.84 -13.51
CA GLY A 107 19.46 12.89 -14.58
C GLY A 107 18.81 11.55 -14.27
N ASN A 108 18.80 10.64 -15.24
CA ASN A 108 18.21 9.31 -15.05
C ASN A 108 19.29 8.28 -14.76
N ASP A 109 19.55 8.05 -13.49
CA ASP A 109 20.67 7.31 -12.97
C ASP A 109 20.40 5.82 -12.83
N THR A 110 21.47 5.03 -12.96
CA THR A 110 21.39 3.58 -12.87
C THR A 110 22.38 3.00 -11.89
N PHE A 111 21.88 2.36 -10.84
CA PHE A 111 22.69 1.57 -9.91
C PHE A 111 22.56 0.07 -10.19
N ASN A 112 23.69 -0.60 -10.36
CA ASN A 112 23.78 -2.04 -10.58
C ASN A 112 24.64 -2.70 -9.50
N SER A 113 24.01 -3.49 -8.63
CA SER A 113 24.73 -4.23 -7.58
C SER A 113 25.07 -5.66 -8.01
N GLY A 114 26.33 -6.05 -7.83
CA GLY A 114 26.86 -7.36 -8.23
C GLY A 114 26.35 -8.55 -7.40
N LEU A 115 26.78 -9.76 -7.78
CA LEU A 115 26.35 -11.06 -7.20
C LEU A 115 26.98 -11.38 -5.81
N ALA A 116 27.39 -10.36 -5.06
CA ALA A 116 28.12 -10.52 -3.82
C ALA A 116 27.23 -10.88 -2.61
N ARG A 117 27.87 -11.01 -1.44
CA ARG A 117 27.25 -11.30 -0.14
C ARG A 117 27.68 -10.23 0.85
N GLN A 118 26.80 -9.89 1.80
CA GLN A 118 27.08 -8.91 2.85
C GLN A 118 27.46 -7.53 2.27
N VAL A 119 26.54 -6.95 1.52
CA VAL A 119 26.69 -5.63 0.89
C VAL A 119 25.72 -4.67 1.57
N VAL A 120 26.15 -3.43 1.81
CA VAL A 120 25.27 -2.36 2.28
C VAL A 120 25.29 -1.25 1.24
N ASP A 121 24.18 -1.04 0.54
CA ASP A 121 24.08 -0.03 -0.51
C ASP A 121 23.07 1.04 -0.11
N THR A 122 23.46 2.30 -0.26
CA THR A 122 22.57 3.45 -0.16
C THR A 122 22.69 4.25 -1.44
N PHE A 123 21.58 4.44 -2.13
CA PHE A 123 21.53 5.18 -3.37
C PHE A 123 20.51 6.30 -3.26
N TYR A 124 20.92 7.49 -3.68
CA TYR A 124 20.06 8.65 -3.91
C TYR A 124 20.12 8.87 -5.41
N GLY A 125 18.99 8.79 -6.10
CA GLY A 125 18.93 9.03 -7.54
C GLY A 125 19.34 10.47 -7.83
N ASP A 126 18.57 11.46 -7.42
CA ASP A 126 18.95 12.84 -7.70
C ASP A 126 19.67 13.55 -6.55
N ALA A 127 18.96 13.82 -5.45
CA ALA A 127 19.40 14.68 -4.36
C ALA A 127 19.63 13.88 -3.07
N GLY A 128 20.85 13.94 -2.53
CA GLY A 128 21.18 13.41 -1.21
C GLY A 128 20.46 14.12 -0.06
N GLY A 129 20.01 15.35 -0.29
CA GLY A 129 19.25 16.19 0.63
C GLY A 129 17.82 16.45 0.14
N ASN A 130 17.41 17.72 0.18
CA ASN A 130 16.03 18.13 -0.13
C ASN A 130 15.86 18.56 -1.58
N MET A 131 14.63 18.49 -2.07
CA MET A 131 14.19 19.05 -3.35
C MET A 131 13.17 20.16 -3.15
N LEU A 132 13.51 21.37 -3.60
CA LEU A 132 12.75 22.60 -3.30
C LEU A 132 12.44 23.42 -4.57
N GLY A 133 11.53 24.38 -4.47
CA GLY A 133 11.16 25.27 -5.58
C GLY A 133 10.44 24.55 -6.72
N HIS A 134 11.04 24.53 -7.89
CA HIS A 134 10.59 23.82 -9.11
C HIS A 134 11.60 22.77 -9.56
N ALA A 135 12.43 22.27 -8.63
CA ALA A 135 13.34 21.16 -8.91
C ALA A 135 12.55 19.95 -9.45
N GLN A 136 13.15 19.22 -10.38
CA GLN A 136 12.56 18.00 -10.91
C GLN A 136 13.60 16.89 -10.85
N GLY A 137 13.22 15.74 -10.32
CA GLY A 137 14.07 14.57 -10.32
C GLY A 137 13.96 13.73 -11.59
N GLY A 138 14.82 12.73 -11.68
CA GLY A 138 14.99 11.82 -12.80
C GLY A 138 14.20 10.54 -12.66
N ASP A 139 14.11 9.75 -13.73
CA ASP A 139 13.55 8.40 -13.63
C ASP A 139 14.71 7.42 -13.42
N ASP A 140 14.93 7.03 -12.17
CA ASP A 140 16.09 6.31 -11.70
C ASP A 140 15.85 4.81 -11.58
N THR A 141 16.93 4.04 -11.68
CA THR A 141 16.86 2.59 -11.73
C THR A 141 17.88 1.95 -10.82
N PHE A 142 17.40 1.22 -9.82
CA PHE A 142 18.24 0.44 -8.92
C PHE A 142 17.99 -1.06 -9.12
N LEU A 143 18.99 -1.74 -9.70
CA LEU A 143 19.00 -3.17 -9.95
C LEU A 143 19.96 -3.87 -8.99
N THR A 144 19.43 -4.66 -8.07
CA THR A 144 20.23 -5.46 -7.16
C THR A 144 20.23 -6.95 -7.51
N GLN A 145 21.39 -7.61 -7.41
CA GLN A 145 21.53 -9.04 -7.68
C GLN A 145 22.26 -9.81 -6.56
N THR A 146 22.34 -9.21 -5.37
CA THR A 146 23.06 -9.80 -4.23
C THR A 146 22.41 -11.12 -3.80
N LYS A 147 23.26 -12.07 -3.35
CA LYS A 147 22.81 -13.45 -3.09
C LYS A 147 22.36 -13.71 -1.65
N GLN A 148 22.92 -12.99 -0.68
CA GLN A 148 22.58 -13.18 0.74
C GLN A 148 23.12 -12.05 1.64
N GLY A 149 22.27 -11.61 2.56
CA GLY A 149 22.63 -10.78 3.71
C GLY A 149 23.00 -9.35 3.34
N ALA A 150 22.27 -8.79 2.38
CA ALA A 150 22.47 -7.41 1.94
C ALA A 150 21.40 -6.48 2.53
N ASP A 151 21.79 -5.23 2.76
CA ASP A 151 20.93 -4.15 3.21
C ASP A 151 20.96 -3.05 2.14
N HIS A 152 19.81 -2.79 1.52
CA HIS A 152 19.67 -1.82 0.43
C HIS A 152 18.72 -0.71 0.85
N THR A 153 19.12 0.54 0.63
CA THR A 153 18.25 1.70 0.78
C THR A 153 18.32 2.53 -0.48
N PHE A 154 17.15 2.77 -1.08
CA PHE A 154 17.01 3.62 -2.26
C PHE A 154 16.11 4.79 -1.93
N TYR A 155 16.54 5.98 -2.33
CA TYR A 155 15.72 7.16 -2.48
C TYR A 155 15.74 7.48 -3.97
N GLY A 156 14.59 7.47 -4.63
CA GLY A 156 14.50 7.81 -6.05
C GLY A 156 14.95 9.25 -6.25
N ASP A 157 14.19 10.25 -5.79
CA ASP A 157 14.62 11.63 -6.02
C ASP A 157 15.35 12.28 -4.84
N ALA A 158 14.69 12.43 -3.70
CA ALA A 158 15.15 13.21 -2.56
C ALA A 158 15.42 12.34 -1.33
N GLY A 159 16.66 12.35 -0.85
CA GLY A 159 17.04 11.75 0.42
C GLY A 159 16.40 12.39 1.65
N GLY A 160 15.87 13.61 1.50
CA GLY A 160 15.22 14.41 2.53
C GLY A 160 13.76 14.73 2.18
N GLU A 161 13.42 16.03 2.22
CA GLU A 161 12.06 16.51 1.97
C GLU A 161 11.87 17.01 0.53
N MET A 162 10.63 16.92 0.06
CA MET A 162 10.16 17.58 -1.16
C MET A 162 9.13 18.66 -0.83
N SER A 163 9.31 19.86 -1.39
CA SER A 163 8.38 20.96 -1.12
C SER A 163 8.23 21.96 -2.28
N ASP A 164 7.40 22.97 -2.06
CA ASP A 164 7.01 23.99 -3.04
C ASP A 164 6.32 23.40 -4.27
N ARG A 165 7.00 23.26 -5.40
CA ARG A 165 6.47 22.73 -6.67
C ARG A 165 7.46 21.74 -7.26
N SER A 166 8.26 21.12 -6.40
CA SER A 166 9.16 20.04 -6.80
C SER A 166 8.36 18.89 -7.40
N LYS A 167 9.04 18.08 -8.20
CA LYS A 167 8.47 16.89 -8.80
C LYS A 167 9.48 15.78 -8.75
N GLY A 168 9.07 14.61 -8.30
CA GLY A 168 9.86 13.43 -8.50
C GLY A 168 9.67 12.84 -9.89
N GLY A 169 10.50 11.85 -10.20
CA GLY A 169 10.43 11.02 -11.39
C GLY A 169 9.87 9.65 -11.07
N ASN A 170 9.84 8.79 -12.09
CA ASN A 170 9.23 7.47 -11.98
C ASN A 170 10.31 6.40 -11.82
N ASP A 171 10.53 5.96 -10.60
CA ASP A 171 11.67 5.18 -10.18
C ASP A 171 11.40 3.68 -10.17
N THR A 172 12.46 2.91 -10.41
CA THR A 172 12.38 1.45 -10.49
C THR A 172 13.40 0.79 -9.58
N PHE A 173 12.91 -0.05 -8.66
CA PHE A 173 13.75 -0.87 -7.80
C PHE A 173 13.52 -2.38 -8.03
N GLU A 174 14.59 -3.10 -8.32
CA GLU A 174 14.61 -4.56 -8.31
C GLU A 174 15.47 -5.07 -7.14
N GLY A 175 14.80 -5.63 -6.14
CA GLY A 175 15.42 -6.14 -4.92
C GLY A 175 16.24 -7.41 -5.10
N SER A 176 16.83 -7.86 -3.98
CA SER A 176 17.70 -9.05 -3.92
C SER A 176 17.12 -10.16 -3.06
N THR A 177 17.49 -11.41 -3.35
CA THR A 177 17.12 -12.57 -2.55
C THR A 177 17.82 -12.53 -1.18
N GLU A 178 17.11 -12.90 -0.11
CA GLU A 178 17.67 -12.92 1.26
C GLU A 178 18.29 -11.56 1.69
N ALA A 179 17.63 -10.46 1.35
CA ALA A 179 18.07 -9.09 1.64
C ALA A 179 17.02 -8.29 2.42
N ASN A 180 17.45 -7.21 3.07
CA ASN A 180 16.57 -6.15 3.58
C ASN A 180 16.60 -5.00 2.58
N ASN A 181 15.45 -4.61 2.04
CA ASN A 181 15.31 -3.53 1.07
C ASN A 181 14.38 -2.46 1.63
N ILE A 182 14.81 -1.21 1.57
CA ILE A 182 13.99 -0.02 1.84
C ILE A 182 14.00 0.82 0.58
N PHE A 183 12.81 1.14 0.09
CA PHE A 183 12.59 1.99 -1.08
C PHE A 183 11.72 3.16 -0.67
N TYR A 184 12.21 4.37 -0.94
CA TYR A 184 11.41 5.59 -1.01
C TYR A 184 11.42 5.96 -2.48
N GLY A 185 10.26 6.07 -3.10
CA GLY A 185 10.15 6.53 -4.48
C GLY A 185 10.61 7.97 -4.57
N ASP A 186 9.86 8.94 -4.06
CA ASP A 186 10.30 10.32 -4.23
C ASP A 186 11.08 10.90 -3.04
N ALA A 187 10.53 10.86 -1.84
CA ALA A 187 11.03 11.58 -0.68
C ALA A 187 11.32 10.66 0.50
N GLY A 188 12.57 10.67 0.97
CA GLY A 188 12.99 9.96 2.18
C GLY A 188 12.35 10.46 3.48
N SER A 189 11.74 11.64 3.46
CA SER A 189 11.03 12.24 4.59
C SER A 189 9.65 12.77 4.16
N ASN A 190 9.40 14.08 4.24
CA ASN A 190 8.06 14.65 4.06
C ASN A 190 7.88 15.24 2.67
N MET A 191 6.62 15.27 2.21
CA MET A 191 6.18 16.04 1.05
C MET A 191 5.20 17.15 1.45
N SER A 192 5.40 18.34 0.92
CA SER A 192 4.58 19.52 1.27
C SER A 192 4.43 20.53 0.12
N GLY A 193 3.66 21.59 0.36
CA GLY A 193 3.38 22.61 -0.64
C GLY A 193 2.53 22.07 -1.79
N ASN A 194 3.05 22.10 -3.01
CA ASN A 194 2.45 21.58 -4.25
C ASN A 194 3.42 20.56 -4.90
N ALA A 195 4.26 19.91 -4.08
CA ALA A 195 5.13 18.82 -4.52
C ALA A 195 4.29 17.70 -5.15
N ARG A 196 4.90 16.95 -6.07
CA ARG A 196 4.26 15.80 -6.71
C ARG A 196 5.23 14.66 -6.78
N GLY A 197 4.81 13.49 -6.36
CA GLY A 197 5.56 12.29 -6.59
C GLY A 197 5.35 11.72 -7.98
N GLY A 198 6.13 10.70 -8.31
CA GLY A 198 6.10 9.94 -9.53
C GLY A 198 5.40 8.60 -9.37
N ASP A 199 5.20 7.90 -10.49
CA ASP A 199 4.62 6.54 -10.44
C ASP A 199 5.77 5.51 -10.36
N ASP A 200 6.00 4.96 -9.18
CA ASP A 200 7.17 4.13 -8.86
C ASP A 200 6.89 2.64 -8.90
N SER A 201 7.95 1.86 -9.10
CA SER A 201 7.84 0.41 -9.25
C SER A 201 8.89 -0.34 -8.45
N PHE A 202 8.42 -1.15 -7.50
CA PHE A 202 9.24 -2.08 -6.74
C PHE A 202 8.96 -3.54 -7.11
N THR A 203 10.02 -4.29 -7.40
CA THR A 203 9.97 -5.75 -7.53
C THR A 203 10.84 -6.42 -6.47
N GLY A 204 10.20 -7.09 -5.52
CA GLY A 204 10.86 -7.90 -4.51
C GLY A 204 11.46 -9.19 -5.08
N LYS A 205 12.24 -9.89 -4.23
CA LYS A 205 12.76 -11.24 -4.51
C LYS A 205 12.40 -12.18 -3.36
N SER A 206 12.72 -13.46 -3.54
CA SER A 206 12.43 -14.47 -2.54
C SER A 206 13.20 -14.24 -1.24
N ASP A 207 12.58 -14.63 -0.12
CA ASP A 207 13.21 -14.64 1.21
C ASP A 207 13.72 -13.25 1.69
N SER A 208 13.17 -12.14 1.17
CA SER A 208 13.58 -10.78 1.51
C SER A 208 12.61 -10.08 2.47
N PHE A 209 13.10 -9.06 3.17
CA PHE A 209 12.30 -8.11 3.94
C PHE A 209 12.25 -6.80 3.15
N ASN A 210 11.06 -6.35 2.77
CA ASN A 210 10.89 -5.18 1.91
C ASN A 210 10.02 -4.15 2.63
N THR A 211 10.47 -2.91 2.68
CA THR A 211 9.66 -1.75 3.05
C THR A 211 9.63 -0.82 1.85
N PHE A 212 8.44 -0.50 1.37
CA PHE A 212 8.20 0.37 0.24
C PHE A 212 7.35 1.53 0.70
N TYR A 213 7.84 2.74 0.43
CA TYR A 213 7.09 3.98 0.45
C TYR A 213 7.07 4.43 -1.00
N GLY A 214 5.89 4.62 -1.58
CA GLY A 214 5.77 5.15 -2.93
C GLY A 214 6.29 6.58 -2.94
N ASP A 215 5.58 7.54 -2.37
CA ASP A 215 6.08 8.91 -2.45
C ASP A 215 6.90 9.37 -1.23
N ALA A 216 6.32 9.32 -0.03
CA ALA A 216 6.88 9.94 1.17
C ALA A 216 7.17 8.92 2.27
N GLY A 217 8.43 8.86 2.71
CA GLY A 217 8.83 8.09 3.90
C GLY A 217 8.20 8.59 5.21
N GLY A 218 7.71 9.84 5.23
CA GLY A 218 7.08 10.52 6.35
C GLY A 218 5.68 11.04 6.02
N ASP A 219 5.41 12.31 6.33
CA ASP A 219 4.09 12.91 6.17
C ASP A 219 3.91 13.60 4.79
N MET A 220 2.67 13.61 4.31
CA MET A 220 2.21 14.41 3.16
C MET A 220 1.25 15.51 3.63
N SER A 221 1.41 16.72 3.09
CA SER A 221 0.67 17.90 3.57
C SER A 221 0.49 18.99 2.51
N ASP A 222 -0.33 20.00 2.83
CA ASP A 222 -0.72 21.08 1.92
C ASP A 222 -1.43 20.55 0.66
N ASP A 223 -1.02 20.93 -0.55
CA ASP A 223 -1.59 20.48 -1.83
C ASP A 223 -0.68 19.43 -2.52
N SER A 224 0.13 18.68 -1.74
CA SER A 224 0.99 17.61 -2.28
C SER A 224 0.17 16.52 -2.95
N ARG A 225 0.76 15.83 -3.93
CA ARG A 225 0.11 14.68 -4.58
C ARG A 225 1.08 13.53 -4.68
N GLY A 226 0.63 12.34 -4.30
CA GLY A 226 1.34 11.13 -4.61
C GLY A 226 1.11 10.67 -6.05
N GLY A 227 1.90 9.68 -6.47
CA GLY A 227 1.79 8.97 -7.72
C GLY A 227 1.16 7.59 -7.54
N ASN A 228 0.99 6.87 -8.65
CA ASN A 228 0.34 5.56 -8.64
C ASN A 228 1.39 4.47 -8.63
N ASP A 229 1.63 3.89 -7.47
CA ASP A 229 2.77 3.03 -7.23
C ASP A 229 2.47 1.55 -7.41
N THR A 230 3.51 0.81 -7.78
CA THR A 230 3.39 -0.61 -8.08
C THR A 230 4.39 -1.43 -7.27
N PHE A 231 3.87 -2.30 -6.41
CA PHE A 231 4.66 -3.29 -5.69
C PHE A 231 4.38 -4.71 -6.17
N THR A 232 5.43 -5.41 -6.59
CA THR A 232 5.40 -6.85 -6.91
C THR A 232 6.27 -7.65 -5.95
N GLY A 233 5.63 -8.29 -4.98
CA GLY A 233 6.26 -9.22 -4.04
C GLY A 233 6.58 -10.59 -4.64
N ARG A 234 7.43 -11.36 -3.95
CA ARG A 234 7.81 -12.74 -4.34
C ARG A 234 7.65 -13.72 -3.18
N SER A 235 7.77 -15.02 -3.48
CA SER A 235 7.64 -16.10 -2.51
C SER A 235 8.51 -15.90 -1.26
N PHE A 236 7.93 -16.15 -0.08
CA PHE A 236 8.62 -16.10 1.22
C PHE A 236 9.20 -14.74 1.61
N SER A 237 8.72 -13.65 1.00
CA SER A 237 9.07 -12.27 1.41
C SER A 237 8.09 -11.72 2.45
N ALA A 238 8.63 -10.93 3.38
CA ALA A 238 7.84 -10.09 4.29
C ALA A 238 7.83 -8.67 3.72
N ASN A 239 6.63 -8.12 3.52
CA ASN A 239 6.45 -6.84 2.83
C ASN A 239 5.65 -5.89 3.73
N THR A 240 6.14 -4.66 3.85
CA THR A 240 5.40 -3.50 4.32
C THR A 240 5.31 -2.53 3.17
N PHE A 241 4.11 -2.17 2.77
CA PHE A 241 3.82 -1.28 1.66
C PHE A 241 3.01 -0.10 2.18
N PHE A 242 3.47 1.09 1.89
CA PHE A 242 2.73 2.34 1.95
C PHE A 242 2.68 2.83 0.51
N GLY A 243 1.49 3.08 -0.03
CA GLY A 243 1.34 3.68 -1.35
C GLY A 243 1.94 5.07 -1.32
N ASP A 244 1.30 6.05 -0.68
CA ASP A 244 1.90 7.38 -0.67
C ASP A 244 2.75 7.69 0.57
N ALA A 245 2.17 7.64 1.77
CA ALA A 245 2.76 8.23 2.96
C ALA A 245 3.05 7.20 4.06
N GLY A 246 4.32 7.07 4.45
CA GLY A 246 4.72 6.29 5.62
C GLY A 246 4.15 6.81 6.95
N GLY A 247 3.78 8.09 6.99
CA GLY A 247 3.18 8.80 8.11
C GLY A 247 1.73 9.21 7.86
N ASN A 248 1.43 10.48 8.11
CA ASN A 248 0.09 11.05 8.00
C ASN A 248 -0.11 11.81 6.69
N MET A 249 -1.36 11.94 6.28
CA MET A 249 -1.80 12.83 5.20
C MET A 249 -2.74 13.92 5.75
N SER A 250 -2.48 15.18 5.37
CA SER A 250 -3.19 16.34 5.91
C SER A 250 -3.31 17.49 4.90
N GLY A 251 -4.02 18.56 5.26
CA GLY A 251 -4.30 19.66 4.35
C GLY A 251 -5.25 19.26 3.21
N HIS A 252 -4.77 19.37 1.98
CA HIS A 252 -5.40 18.99 0.72
C HIS A 252 -4.55 17.96 -0.05
N ALA A 253 -3.72 17.19 0.67
CA ALA A 253 -2.90 16.15 0.08
C ALA A 253 -3.80 15.12 -0.62
N LEU A 254 -3.36 14.64 -1.79
CA LEU A 254 -4.04 13.59 -2.54
C LEU A 254 -3.10 12.40 -2.65
N GLY A 255 -3.58 11.21 -2.30
CA GLY A 255 -2.88 9.98 -2.62
C GLY A 255 -3.16 9.52 -4.04
N GLY A 256 -2.39 8.54 -4.50
CA GLY A 256 -2.48 7.90 -5.80
C GLY A 256 -3.23 6.57 -5.77
N ASP A 257 -3.58 6.05 -6.95
CA ASP A 257 -4.26 4.76 -7.07
C ASP A 257 -3.22 3.63 -7.13
N ASP A 258 -2.95 2.97 -6.01
CA ASP A 258 -1.83 2.05 -5.84
C ASP A 258 -2.13 0.60 -6.17
N TYR A 259 -1.07 -0.13 -6.52
CA TYR A 259 -1.17 -1.52 -6.92
C TYR A 259 -0.16 -2.41 -6.20
N TYR A 260 -0.68 -3.37 -5.42
CA TYR A 260 0.12 -4.43 -4.81
C TYR A 260 -0.27 -5.80 -5.35
N THR A 261 0.74 -6.58 -5.72
CA THR A 261 0.58 -8.01 -5.96
C THR A 261 1.76 -8.80 -5.41
N ASP A 262 1.54 -10.05 -5.01
CA ASP A 262 2.64 -10.96 -4.73
C ASP A 262 2.38 -12.40 -5.18
N THR A 263 3.34 -13.29 -4.90
CA THR A 263 3.29 -14.69 -5.30
C THR A 263 3.51 -15.60 -4.10
N PHE A 264 2.86 -16.77 -4.11
CA PHE A 264 2.77 -17.76 -3.03
C PHE A 264 4.06 -17.98 -2.22
N GLY A 265 3.94 -18.08 -0.90
CA GLY A 265 4.98 -18.58 0.01
C GLY A 265 4.63 -18.31 1.48
N ASP A 266 4.82 -19.30 2.36
CA ASP A 266 4.48 -19.21 3.80
C ASP A 266 5.66 -18.69 4.64
N LEU A 267 5.79 -17.37 4.84
CA LEU A 267 6.53 -16.77 5.96
C LEU A 267 6.03 -15.34 6.24
N GLY A 268 5.83 -15.01 7.53
CA GLY A 268 5.61 -13.63 8.02
C GLY A 268 4.19 -13.07 7.94
N GLY A 269 4.00 -11.92 8.58
CA GLY A 269 2.83 -11.05 8.40
C GLY A 269 3.11 -10.01 7.31
N LYS A 270 2.07 -9.56 6.62
CA LYS A 270 2.10 -8.49 5.62
C LYS A 270 1.23 -7.34 6.11
N THR A 271 1.70 -6.13 5.91
CA THR A 271 0.93 -4.92 6.24
C THR A 271 0.97 -3.99 5.05
N LEU A 272 -0.21 -3.63 4.59
CA LEU A 272 -0.48 -2.95 3.35
C LEU A 272 -1.34 -1.75 3.70
N TYR A 273 -0.82 -0.56 3.41
CA TYR A 273 -1.54 0.70 3.47
C TYR A 273 -1.68 1.16 2.02
N GLY A 274 -2.90 1.48 1.61
CA GLY A 274 -3.18 2.21 0.38
C GLY A 274 -2.45 3.53 0.41
N ASP A 275 -2.94 4.53 1.13
CA ASP A 275 -2.26 5.83 1.18
C ASP A 275 -1.39 6.03 2.43
N ALA A 276 -2.01 6.24 3.59
CA ALA A 276 -1.34 6.71 4.80
C ALA A 276 -1.10 5.59 5.82
N GLY A 277 0.16 5.43 6.25
CA GLY A 277 0.52 4.57 7.37
C GLY A 277 -0.04 5.03 8.73
N GLY A 278 -0.41 6.31 8.83
CA GLY A 278 -0.94 7.00 10.00
C GLY A 278 -2.37 7.49 9.82
N ASP A 279 -2.62 8.75 10.19
CA ASP A 279 -3.94 9.38 10.09
C ASP A 279 -4.11 10.12 8.74
N LEU A 280 -5.35 10.14 8.23
CA LEU A 280 -5.81 10.99 7.14
C LEU A 280 -6.70 12.12 7.71
N SER A 281 -6.40 13.38 7.41
CA SER A 281 -7.02 14.51 8.12
C SER A 281 -7.23 15.76 7.27
N ASP A 282 -7.86 16.78 7.87
CA ASP A 282 -8.29 18.01 7.21
C ASP A 282 -9.19 17.75 5.99
N PHE A 283 -8.69 17.91 4.78
CA PHE A 283 -9.37 17.67 3.50
C PHE A 283 -8.52 16.77 2.59
N ALA A 284 -7.60 15.99 3.17
CA ALA A 284 -6.82 15.04 2.41
C ALA A 284 -7.72 13.94 1.83
N THR A 285 -7.30 13.36 0.71
CA THR A 285 -8.07 12.35 -0.02
C THR A 285 -7.15 11.19 -0.34
N GLY A 286 -7.56 9.97 0.03
CA GLY A 286 -6.90 8.76 -0.42
C GLY A 286 -7.28 8.36 -1.85
N GLY A 287 -6.52 7.44 -2.42
CA GLY A 287 -6.66 6.89 -3.75
C GLY A 287 -7.45 5.60 -3.77
N ASN A 288 -7.71 5.08 -4.97
CA ASN A 288 -8.49 3.85 -5.16
C ASN A 288 -7.55 2.70 -5.43
N ASP A 289 -7.28 1.92 -4.39
CA ASP A 289 -6.16 1.01 -4.42
C ASP A 289 -6.57 -0.42 -4.76
N THR A 290 -5.62 -1.17 -5.30
CA THR A 290 -5.83 -2.56 -5.69
C THR A 290 -4.76 -3.46 -5.11
N PHE A 291 -5.18 -4.26 -4.13
CA PHE A 291 -4.31 -5.19 -3.40
C PHE A 291 -4.70 -6.64 -3.67
N THR A 292 -3.76 -7.43 -4.20
CA THR A 292 -3.89 -8.89 -4.27
C THR A 292 -2.73 -9.56 -3.54
N SER A 293 -2.99 -10.00 -2.31
CA SER A 293 -2.01 -10.70 -1.47
C SER A 293 -2.28 -12.20 -1.44
N VAL A 294 -1.26 -13.01 -1.68
CA VAL A 294 -1.28 -14.47 -1.57
C VAL A 294 -0.26 -14.99 -0.56
N GLY A 295 -0.72 -15.88 0.32
CA GLY A 295 0.10 -16.45 1.39
C GLY A 295 0.38 -15.47 2.53
N GLY A 296 1.36 -15.80 3.38
CA GLY A 296 1.57 -15.12 4.66
C GLY A 296 0.63 -15.64 5.76
N SER A 297 1.10 -15.68 7.01
CA SER A 297 0.25 -16.14 8.12
C SER A 297 -0.77 -15.08 8.53
N GLN A 298 -0.39 -13.81 8.41
CA GLN A 298 -1.25 -12.67 8.70
C GLN A 298 -1.17 -11.67 7.56
N VAL A 299 -2.32 -11.19 7.08
CA VAL A 299 -2.39 -10.09 6.12
C VAL A 299 -3.26 -9.01 6.73
N THR A 300 -2.74 -7.79 6.78
CA THR A 300 -3.48 -6.62 7.25
C THR A 300 -3.48 -5.58 6.15
N PHE A 301 -4.67 -5.16 5.76
CA PHE A 301 -4.92 -4.15 4.75
C PHE A 301 -5.70 -2.99 5.39
N TYR A 302 -5.26 -1.79 5.05
CA TYR A 302 -5.96 -0.53 5.22
C TYR A 302 -5.92 0.09 3.82
N GLY A 303 -7.05 0.55 3.29
CA GLY A 303 -7.04 1.40 2.10
C GLY A 303 -6.43 2.72 2.45
N ASP A 304 -7.19 3.68 2.97
CA ASP A 304 -6.63 5.03 3.08
C ASP A 304 -5.74 5.30 4.31
N ALA A 305 -6.07 4.74 5.47
CA ALA A 305 -5.43 5.13 6.72
C ALA A 305 -5.22 3.98 7.71
N GLY A 306 -3.95 3.73 8.05
CA GLY A 306 -3.54 2.82 9.11
C GLY A 306 -4.05 3.21 10.50
N GLY A 307 -4.37 4.49 10.70
CA GLY A 307 -4.92 5.07 11.91
C GLY A 307 -6.36 5.55 11.73
N SER A 308 -6.55 6.86 11.76
CA SER A 308 -7.86 7.49 11.77
C SER A 308 -8.07 8.37 10.55
N MET A 309 -9.29 8.37 10.01
CA MET A 309 -9.78 9.44 9.16
C MET A 309 -10.50 10.50 10.01
N LEU A 310 -10.11 11.76 9.83
CA LEU A 310 -10.55 12.89 10.64
C LEU A 310 -11.12 14.02 9.78
N ASP A 311 -11.85 14.93 10.43
CA ASP A 311 -12.32 16.20 9.84
C ASP A 311 -13.16 16.05 8.56
N HIS A 312 -12.61 16.38 7.40
CA HIS A 312 -13.25 16.25 6.08
C HIS A 312 -12.43 15.35 5.14
N ALA A 313 -11.62 14.46 5.69
CA ALA A 313 -10.90 13.43 4.94
C ALA A 313 -11.86 12.59 4.09
N LEU A 314 -11.40 12.19 2.91
CA LEU A 314 -12.13 11.36 1.97
C LEU A 314 -11.33 10.10 1.67
N GLY A 315 -11.96 8.94 1.79
CA GLY A 315 -11.39 7.67 1.38
C GLY A 315 -11.68 7.37 -0.10
N GLY A 316 -10.90 6.46 -0.68
CA GLY A 316 -11.07 5.94 -2.02
C GLY A 316 -11.81 4.61 -2.07
N ASP A 317 -12.27 4.22 -3.27
CA ASP A 317 -12.98 2.97 -3.49
C ASP A 317 -11.97 1.81 -3.69
N ASP A 318 -11.69 1.05 -2.64
CA ASP A 318 -10.60 0.06 -2.64
C ASP A 318 -11.00 -1.34 -3.04
N VAL A 319 -10.02 -2.09 -3.55
CA VAL A 319 -10.18 -3.51 -3.91
C VAL A 319 -9.08 -4.34 -3.28
N ALA A 320 -9.43 -5.18 -2.30
CA ALA A 320 -8.48 -6.04 -1.62
C ALA A 320 -8.86 -7.53 -1.66
N VAL A 321 -7.89 -8.38 -2.03
CA VAL A 321 -7.99 -9.84 -1.97
C VAL A 321 -6.90 -10.37 -1.03
N LEU A 322 -7.32 -10.83 0.16
CA LEU A 322 -6.44 -11.16 1.28
C LEU A 322 -6.32 -12.68 1.47
N GLN A 323 -5.51 -13.35 0.65
CA GLN A 323 -5.35 -14.81 0.68
C GLN A 323 -4.28 -15.29 1.69
N GLY A 324 -4.25 -14.72 2.89
CA GLY A 324 -3.41 -15.19 3.99
C GLY A 324 -3.95 -16.48 4.63
N THR A 325 -3.05 -17.27 5.24
CA THR A 325 -3.31 -18.65 5.63
C THR A 325 -3.78 -18.85 7.08
N ALA A 326 -3.80 -17.79 7.91
CA ALA A 326 -4.30 -17.88 9.27
C ALA A 326 -5.18 -16.70 9.70
N HIS A 327 -4.76 -15.45 9.53
CA HIS A 327 -5.53 -14.27 9.94
C HIS A 327 -5.46 -13.13 8.92
N ASN A 328 -6.58 -12.81 8.31
CA ASN A 328 -6.71 -11.67 7.40
C ASN A 328 -7.55 -10.60 8.06
N VAL A 329 -7.06 -9.36 8.04
CA VAL A 329 -7.76 -8.19 8.54
C VAL A 329 -7.80 -7.17 7.40
N GLY A 330 -8.99 -6.70 7.06
CA GLY A 330 -9.17 -5.63 6.07
C GLY A 330 -10.06 -4.54 6.66
N TYR A 331 -9.59 -3.31 6.55
CA TYR A 331 -10.39 -2.09 6.62
C TYR A 331 -10.37 -1.51 5.22
N GLY A 332 -11.52 -1.19 4.64
CA GLY A 332 -11.55 -0.49 3.36
C GLY A 332 -10.90 0.87 3.55
N ASP A 333 -11.42 1.75 4.40
CA ASP A 333 -10.71 3.02 4.62
C ASP A 333 -9.72 2.99 5.79
N ALA A 334 -10.19 2.73 7.02
CA ALA A 334 -9.42 3.10 8.21
C ALA A 334 -9.75 2.32 9.48
N VAL A 335 -8.87 2.39 10.50
CA VAL A 335 -9.21 1.81 11.81
C VAL A 335 -10.36 2.56 12.46
N THR A 336 -10.39 3.89 12.37
CA THR A 336 -11.49 4.71 12.89
C THR A 336 -11.82 5.90 12.00
N MET A 337 -13.10 6.23 11.87
CA MET A 337 -13.55 7.44 11.17
C MET A 337 -14.28 8.38 12.12
N LEU A 338 -13.86 9.65 12.16
CA LEU A 338 -14.38 10.66 13.07
C LEU A 338 -14.72 11.95 12.32
N GLY A 339 -15.51 12.83 12.97
CA GLY A 339 -15.79 14.15 12.40
C GLY A 339 -16.74 14.07 11.23
N ASN A 340 -16.36 14.56 10.05
CA ASN A 340 -17.13 14.48 8.81
C ASN A 340 -16.37 13.67 7.73
N ALA A 341 -15.48 12.77 8.15
CA ALA A 341 -14.80 11.87 7.24
C ALA A 341 -15.82 11.06 6.40
N VAL A 342 -15.47 10.77 5.16
CA VAL A 342 -16.31 10.00 4.24
C VAL A 342 -15.46 8.87 3.67
N GLY A 343 -15.93 7.63 3.81
CA GLY A 343 -15.30 6.45 3.26
C GLY A 343 -15.66 6.20 1.80
N GLY A 344 -14.92 5.31 1.15
CA GLY A 344 -15.17 4.80 -0.18
C GLY A 344 -16.05 3.56 -0.20
N ASN A 345 -16.34 3.05 -1.40
CA ASN A 345 -17.15 1.85 -1.62
C ASN A 345 -16.22 0.68 -1.94
N ASP A 346 -15.96 -0.14 -0.93
CA ASP A 346 -14.84 -1.07 -0.96
C ASP A 346 -15.26 -2.46 -1.39
N THR A 347 -14.33 -3.19 -1.99
CA THR A 347 -14.49 -4.60 -2.36
C THR A 347 -13.42 -5.44 -1.69
N LEU A 348 -13.77 -6.04 -0.55
CA LEU A 348 -12.85 -6.83 0.26
C LEU A 348 -13.18 -8.33 0.18
N THR A 349 -12.18 -9.14 -0.13
CA THR A 349 -12.28 -10.60 -0.21
C THR A 349 -11.32 -11.27 0.75
N GLY A 350 -11.86 -12.06 1.67
CA GLY A 350 -11.12 -12.85 2.64
C GLY A 350 -10.42 -14.07 2.05
N GLY A 351 -9.51 -14.64 2.83
CA GLY A 351 -8.68 -15.75 2.42
C GLY A 351 -9.38 -17.10 2.50
N ASP A 352 -9.12 -17.93 1.49
CA ASP A 352 -9.58 -19.31 1.44
C ASP A 352 -8.69 -20.25 2.24
N LYS A 353 -9.27 -21.36 2.68
CA LYS A 353 -8.52 -22.47 3.26
C LYS A 353 -7.70 -23.19 2.18
N SER A 354 -6.37 -23.06 2.25
CA SER A 354 -5.43 -23.76 1.36
C SER A 354 -4.42 -24.68 2.08
N ALA A 355 -4.24 -24.53 3.40
CA ALA A 355 -3.41 -25.39 4.25
C ALA A 355 -3.76 -25.21 5.75
N PHE A 356 -3.16 -25.95 6.69
CA PHE A 356 -3.26 -25.69 8.15
C PHE A 356 -2.50 -24.40 8.52
N PRO A 357 -2.97 -23.53 9.44
CA PRO A 357 -4.06 -23.65 10.44
C PRO A 357 -5.43 -23.14 9.95
N ASP A 358 -6.44 -23.10 10.83
CA ASP A 358 -7.75 -22.47 10.54
C ASP A 358 -7.58 -21.02 10.06
N VAL A 359 -8.45 -20.57 9.16
CA VAL A 359 -8.41 -19.21 8.61
C VAL A 359 -9.46 -18.35 9.30
N LEU A 360 -9.05 -17.17 9.74
CA LEU A 360 -9.90 -16.10 10.24
C LEU A 360 -9.82 -14.90 9.29
N ASN A 361 -10.97 -14.43 8.83
CA ASN A 361 -11.10 -13.20 8.07
C ASN A 361 -11.90 -12.21 8.92
N GLU A 362 -11.36 -11.02 9.15
CA GLU A 362 -12.03 -9.89 9.79
C GLU A 362 -12.06 -8.74 8.78
N LEU A 363 -13.21 -8.53 8.15
CA LEU A 363 -13.39 -7.51 7.12
C LEU A 363 -14.38 -6.47 7.64
N TYR A 364 -13.98 -5.22 7.57
CA TYR A 364 -14.80 -4.03 7.79
C TYR A 364 -14.79 -3.29 6.46
N GLY A 365 -15.97 -2.96 5.90
CA GLY A 365 -16.03 -2.20 4.66
C GLY A 365 -15.37 -0.85 4.85
N ASP A 366 -15.89 0.03 5.71
CA ASP A 366 -15.14 1.27 6.00
C ASP A 366 -14.13 1.13 7.14
N ALA A 367 -14.62 0.80 8.34
CA ALA A 367 -13.84 1.03 9.56
C ALA A 367 -14.19 0.14 10.74
N ARG A 368 -13.33 0.11 11.76
CA ARG A 368 -13.68 -0.58 13.02
C ARG A 368 -14.72 0.20 13.83
N ALA A 369 -14.66 1.53 13.80
CA ALA A 369 -15.56 2.40 14.54
C ALA A 369 -15.74 3.75 13.86
N MET A 370 -16.99 4.23 13.85
CA MET A 370 -17.37 5.53 13.29
C MET A 370 -18.08 6.40 14.32
N SER A 371 -17.80 7.70 14.31
CA SER A 371 -18.51 8.66 15.15
C SER A 371 -18.61 10.07 14.56
N GLY A 372 -19.40 10.92 15.20
CA GLY A 372 -19.59 12.29 14.75
C GLY A 372 -20.61 12.35 13.61
N SER A 373 -20.21 12.83 12.45
CA SER A 373 -20.99 12.86 11.20
C SER A 373 -20.28 12.09 10.09
N ALA A 374 -19.42 11.13 10.44
CA ALA A 374 -18.72 10.27 9.50
C ALA A 374 -19.73 9.49 8.64
N GLN A 375 -19.37 9.22 7.39
CA GLN A 375 -20.22 8.52 6.42
C GLN A 375 -19.43 7.37 5.82
N GLY A 376 -20.01 6.18 5.85
CA GLY A 376 -19.49 4.99 5.18
C GLY A 376 -19.96 4.88 3.74
N GLY A 377 -19.34 3.99 2.99
CA GLY A 377 -19.67 3.62 1.63
C GLY A 377 -20.65 2.47 1.49
N ASN A 378 -20.74 1.91 0.30
CA ASN A 378 -21.59 0.75 0.00
C ASN A 378 -20.69 -0.40 -0.42
N ASP A 379 -20.42 -1.30 0.51
CA ASP A 379 -19.29 -2.20 0.40
C ASP A 379 -19.69 -3.57 -0.11
N ILE A 380 -18.72 -4.28 -0.66
CA ILE A 380 -18.83 -5.66 -1.10
C ILE A 380 -17.82 -6.49 -0.34
N LEU A 381 -18.31 -7.23 0.67
CA LEU A 381 -17.47 -8.07 1.50
C LEU A 381 -17.70 -9.53 1.16
N THR A 382 -16.64 -10.26 0.88
CA THR A 382 -16.69 -11.70 0.58
C THR A 382 -15.87 -12.49 1.59
N GLY A 383 -16.54 -13.33 2.37
CA GLY A 383 -15.88 -14.27 3.27
C GLY A 383 -15.13 -15.38 2.54
N GLY A 384 -14.15 -15.98 3.20
CA GLY A 384 -13.34 -17.06 2.65
C GLY A 384 -14.05 -18.42 2.61
N HIS A 385 -13.58 -19.29 1.71
CA HIS A 385 -14.12 -20.63 1.45
C HIS A 385 -13.27 -21.74 2.10
N ASN A 386 -13.91 -22.85 2.45
CA ASN A 386 -13.27 -24.03 3.02
C ASN A 386 -13.44 -25.30 2.18
N ASN A 387 -12.43 -25.65 1.39
CA ASN A 387 -12.44 -26.87 0.56
C ASN A 387 -11.73 -28.07 1.21
N GLU A 388 -11.24 -27.93 2.45
CA GLU A 388 -10.40 -28.92 3.11
C GLU A 388 -10.81 -29.14 4.60
N SER A 389 -10.05 -29.95 5.34
CA SER A 389 -10.31 -30.12 6.77
C SER A 389 -9.98 -28.85 7.58
N GLY A 390 -10.76 -28.61 8.64
CA GLY A 390 -10.59 -27.45 9.53
C GLY A 390 -11.79 -26.51 9.43
N GLN A 391 -11.59 -25.26 9.84
CA GLN A 391 -12.61 -24.22 9.76
C GLN A 391 -12.10 -22.94 9.10
N VAL A 392 -13.02 -22.24 8.43
CA VAL A 392 -12.88 -20.82 8.07
C VAL A 392 -13.88 -20.04 8.90
N ARG A 393 -13.43 -18.94 9.50
CA ARG A 393 -14.27 -18.01 10.25
C ARG A 393 -14.22 -16.67 9.56
N ASN A 394 -15.39 -16.14 9.21
CA ASN A 394 -15.53 -14.83 8.61
C ASN A 394 -16.29 -13.94 9.59
N PHE A 395 -15.68 -12.82 9.96
CA PHE A 395 -16.32 -11.69 10.59
C PHE A 395 -16.43 -10.60 9.53
N LEU A 396 -17.65 -10.27 9.13
CA LEU A 396 -17.94 -9.28 8.09
C LEU A 396 -18.79 -8.19 8.71
N CYS A 397 -18.36 -6.95 8.61
CA CYS A 397 -19.11 -5.77 9.01
C CYS A 397 -19.15 -4.83 7.82
N GLY A 398 -20.33 -4.53 7.30
CA GLY A 398 -20.56 -3.63 6.17
C GLY A 398 -19.82 -2.31 6.37
N ASP A 399 -20.30 -1.41 7.23
CA ASP A 399 -19.53 -0.18 7.50
C ASP A 399 -18.55 -0.33 8.68
N ALA A 400 -19.11 -0.38 9.91
CA ALA A 400 -18.32 -0.36 11.12
C ALA A 400 -18.97 -1.01 12.33
N LEU A 401 -18.17 -1.73 13.13
CA LEU A 401 -18.67 -2.49 14.27
C LEU A 401 -19.29 -1.61 15.36
N GLN A 402 -18.85 -0.35 15.48
CA GLN A 402 -19.38 0.60 16.46
C GLN A 402 -19.68 1.93 15.80
N MET A 403 -20.96 2.33 15.80
CA MET A 403 -21.39 3.60 15.23
C MET A 403 -22.12 4.46 16.26
N SER A 404 -21.76 5.75 16.31
CA SER A 404 -22.29 6.71 17.29
C SER A 404 -22.38 8.12 16.73
N GLY A 405 -22.93 9.07 17.51
CA GLY A 405 -23.19 10.42 17.03
C GLY A 405 -24.31 10.42 16.00
N SER A 406 -24.04 11.04 14.85
CA SER A 406 -24.87 11.08 13.63
C SER A 406 -24.15 10.40 12.46
N ALA A 407 -23.26 9.44 12.74
CA ALA A 407 -22.59 8.65 11.73
C ALA A 407 -23.62 7.89 10.86
N LYS A 408 -23.27 7.65 9.59
CA LYS A 408 -24.14 6.95 8.65
C LYS A 408 -23.40 5.85 7.95
N GLY A 409 -24.02 4.69 7.87
CA GLY A 409 -23.60 3.60 7.03
C GLY A 409 -24.24 3.68 5.64
N GLY A 410 -23.72 2.92 4.70
CA GLY A 410 -24.31 2.70 3.38
C GLY A 410 -24.99 1.35 3.27
N ASN A 411 -25.12 0.86 2.04
CA ASN A 411 -25.94 -0.30 1.72
C ASN A 411 -25.04 -1.42 1.22
N ASP A 412 -24.76 -2.36 2.10
CA ASP A 412 -23.65 -3.28 1.87
C ASP A 412 -24.11 -4.60 1.30
N THR A 413 -23.19 -5.29 0.65
CA THR A 413 -23.39 -6.63 0.08
C THR A 413 -22.39 -7.60 0.69
N LEU A 414 -22.86 -8.41 1.62
CA LEU A 414 -22.03 -9.34 2.38
C LEU A 414 -22.24 -10.77 1.88
N TYR A 415 -21.27 -11.31 1.16
CA TYR A 415 -21.21 -12.72 0.75
C TYR A 415 -20.62 -13.58 1.86
N ALA A 416 -21.42 -14.53 2.34
CA ALA A 416 -20.94 -15.55 3.25
C ALA A 416 -19.88 -16.44 2.58
N GLY A 417 -18.91 -16.87 3.37
CA GLY A 417 -18.02 -17.95 2.96
C GLY A 417 -18.78 -19.27 2.83
N SER A 418 -18.25 -20.18 2.01
CA SER A 418 -18.84 -21.51 1.79
C SER A 418 -17.84 -22.62 2.11
N ALA A 419 -18.32 -23.85 2.29
CA ALA A 419 -17.54 -25.00 2.65
C ALA A 419 -17.89 -26.21 1.78
N ALA A 420 -16.91 -27.05 1.47
CA ALA A 420 -17.16 -28.36 0.89
C ALA A 420 -17.91 -29.25 1.90
N PRO A 421 -18.70 -30.25 1.47
CA PRO A 421 -19.45 -31.11 2.38
C PRO A 421 -18.58 -31.76 3.47
N GLY A 422 -18.92 -31.51 4.74
CA GLY A 422 -18.19 -32.00 5.91
C GLY A 422 -17.09 -31.06 6.43
N CYS A 423 -16.84 -29.95 5.75
CA CYS A 423 -15.96 -28.88 6.21
C CYS A 423 -16.79 -27.83 6.98
N THR A 424 -16.12 -26.94 7.72
CA THR A 424 -16.80 -25.92 8.54
C THR A 424 -16.50 -24.53 8.04
N VAL A 425 -17.55 -23.73 7.83
CA VAL A 425 -17.47 -22.28 7.73
C VAL A 425 -18.36 -21.68 8.82
N ILE A 426 -17.87 -20.60 9.44
CA ILE A 426 -18.60 -19.83 10.46
C ILE A 426 -18.63 -18.39 9.97
N ASN A 427 -19.81 -17.82 9.86
CA ASN A 427 -19.99 -16.45 9.41
C ASN A 427 -20.69 -15.64 10.50
N ASP A 428 -20.02 -14.58 10.97
CA ASP A 428 -20.53 -13.56 11.88
C ASP A 428 -20.66 -12.26 11.06
N MET A 429 -21.89 -11.81 10.83
CA MET A 429 -22.20 -10.74 9.88
C MET A 429 -22.96 -9.59 10.56
N TRP A 430 -22.55 -8.37 10.22
CA TRP A 430 -23.21 -7.12 10.57
C TRP A 430 -23.36 -6.30 9.29
N GLY A 431 -24.52 -5.69 9.10
CA GLY A 431 -24.68 -4.61 8.11
C GLY A 431 -23.87 -3.41 8.59
N ASP A 432 -24.44 -2.66 9.53
CA ASP A 432 -23.84 -1.41 10.04
C ASP A 432 -23.41 -1.50 11.52
N GLY A 433 -23.25 -2.72 12.05
CA GLY A 433 -22.68 -2.91 13.38
C GLY A 433 -23.59 -2.44 14.53
N GLN A 434 -22.96 -1.98 15.62
CA GLN A 434 -23.67 -1.53 16.82
C GLN A 434 -24.02 -0.05 16.73
N LEU A 435 -25.27 0.24 16.37
CA LEU A 435 -25.81 1.59 16.30
C LEU A 435 -26.12 2.19 17.68
N SER A 436 -25.74 3.44 17.89
CA SER A 436 -26.06 4.22 19.09
C SER A 436 -26.32 5.70 18.79
N GLU A 437 -26.97 6.40 19.72
CA GLU A 437 -27.34 7.81 19.59
C GLU A 437 -28.25 8.11 18.39
N LEU A 438 -27.76 8.83 17.37
CA LEU A 438 -28.46 9.16 16.13
C LEU A 438 -27.82 8.47 14.91
N ALA A 439 -26.92 7.52 15.14
CA ALA A 439 -26.30 6.74 14.08
C ALA A 439 -27.38 5.99 13.29
N GLN A 440 -27.16 5.91 11.98
CA GLN A 440 -28.05 5.26 11.04
C GLN A 440 -27.21 4.31 10.21
N GLY A 441 -27.72 3.11 9.98
CA GLY A 441 -27.22 2.27 8.93
C GLY A 441 -27.97 2.45 7.61
N GLY A 442 -27.61 1.67 6.60
CA GLY A 442 -28.34 1.50 5.35
C GLY A 442 -28.98 0.13 5.23
N ALA A 443 -29.28 -0.27 3.99
CA ALA A 443 -30.13 -1.40 3.65
C ALA A 443 -29.32 -2.55 3.03
N ASP A 444 -28.98 -3.53 3.85
CA ASP A 444 -27.93 -4.49 3.48
C ASP A 444 -28.44 -5.78 2.85
N GLN A 445 -27.54 -6.45 2.14
CA GLN A 445 -27.77 -7.76 1.55
C GLN A 445 -26.85 -8.79 2.16
N PHE A 446 -27.44 -9.77 2.87
CA PHE A 446 -26.71 -10.92 3.40
C PHE A 446 -26.88 -12.11 2.45
N ILE A 447 -25.81 -12.47 1.74
CA ILE A 447 -25.85 -13.44 0.65
C ILE A 447 -25.27 -14.78 1.06
N PHE A 448 -26.11 -15.80 0.99
CA PHE A 448 -25.77 -17.20 1.22
C PHE A 448 -25.83 -17.96 -0.11
N LYS A 449 -24.65 -18.14 -0.71
CA LYS A 449 -24.51 -18.82 -2.00
C LYS A 449 -24.07 -20.27 -1.81
N ASP A 450 -24.92 -21.19 -2.23
CA ASP A 450 -24.68 -22.63 -2.29
C ASP A 450 -24.96 -23.08 -3.74
N ASP A 451 -23.97 -23.62 -4.45
CA ASP A 451 -24.14 -24.07 -5.84
C ASP A 451 -24.34 -25.60 -5.97
N GLY A 452 -24.72 -26.26 -4.86
CA GLY A 452 -24.92 -27.70 -4.75
C GLY A 452 -23.62 -28.52 -4.67
N SER A 453 -22.47 -27.92 -4.99
CA SER A 453 -21.15 -28.54 -4.79
C SER A 453 -20.49 -28.12 -3.47
N MET A 454 -20.99 -27.03 -2.89
CA MET A 454 -20.58 -26.42 -1.62
C MET A 454 -21.78 -26.33 -0.68
N THR A 455 -21.62 -25.78 0.51
CA THR A 455 -22.68 -25.45 1.48
C THR A 455 -22.25 -24.22 2.26
N VAL A 456 -23.15 -23.33 2.66
CA VAL A 456 -22.81 -22.24 3.60
C VAL A 456 -22.87 -22.72 5.06
N GLY A 457 -23.29 -23.97 5.28
CA GLY A 457 -23.31 -24.63 6.57
C GLY A 457 -24.39 -24.08 7.51
N THR A 458 -24.26 -24.44 8.79
CA THR A 458 -25.28 -24.13 9.80
C THR A 458 -24.85 -23.07 10.81
N GLN A 459 -23.67 -22.47 10.65
CA GLN A 459 -23.07 -21.55 11.61
C GLN A 459 -22.97 -20.15 11.01
N ASN A 460 -24.13 -19.59 10.67
CA ASN A 460 -24.25 -18.24 10.14
C ASN A 460 -25.08 -17.39 11.09
N THR A 461 -24.54 -16.26 11.54
CA THR A 461 -25.21 -15.32 12.42
C THR A 461 -25.21 -13.94 11.82
N ILE A 462 -26.39 -13.33 11.69
CA ILE A 462 -26.57 -11.91 11.38
C ILE A 462 -26.98 -11.22 12.68
N TYR A 463 -26.30 -10.14 13.06
CA TYR A 463 -26.41 -9.55 14.38
C TYR A 463 -27.37 -8.34 14.49
N ASP A 464 -27.64 -7.66 13.38
CA ASP A 464 -28.30 -6.36 13.32
C ASP A 464 -29.44 -6.27 12.29
N PHE A 465 -29.84 -7.40 11.69
CA PHE A 465 -30.89 -7.45 10.66
C PHE A 465 -32.14 -6.59 10.98
N SER A 466 -32.48 -5.71 10.04
CA SER A 466 -33.43 -4.62 10.21
C SER A 466 -34.38 -4.46 9.01
N GLN A 467 -35.62 -4.93 9.20
CA GLN A 467 -36.71 -4.72 8.22
C GLN A 467 -37.04 -3.23 8.01
N THR A 468 -36.68 -2.36 8.95
CA THR A 468 -36.94 -0.91 8.86
C THR A 468 -35.93 -0.19 8.00
N GLN A 469 -34.69 -0.69 7.97
CA GLN A 469 -33.66 -0.21 7.06
C GLN A 469 -33.87 -0.76 5.65
N GLY A 470 -34.35 -2.00 5.55
CA GLY A 470 -34.68 -2.63 4.28
C GLY A 470 -33.76 -3.80 3.95
N ASP A 471 -33.08 -4.34 4.96
CA ASP A 471 -32.15 -5.46 4.80
C ASP A 471 -32.83 -6.67 4.20
N THR A 472 -32.05 -7.44 3.44
CA THR A 472 -32.53 -8.64 2.77
C THR A 472 -31.57 -9.81 2.93
N ILE A 473 -32.15 -11.00 3.01
CA ILE A 473 -31.40 -12.26 3.04
C ILE A 473 -31.54 -12.92 1.67
N VAL A 474 -30.42 -13.16 1.01
CA VAL A 474 -30.37 -13.74 -0.32
C VAL A 474 -29.91 -15.19 -0.22
N PHE A 475 -30.77 -16.12 -0.63
CA PHE A 475 -30.37 -17.52 -0.84
C PHE A 475 -30.18 -17.73 -2.34
N SER A 476 -28.93 -18.00 -2.75
CA SER A 476 -28.61 -18.22 -4.17
C SER A 476 -28.14 -19.64 -4.41
N GLY A 477 -28.82 -20.34 -5.32
CA GLY A 477 -28.48 -21.69 -5.76
C GLY A 477 -28.78 -22.83 -4.77
N VAL A 478 -29.27 -22.54 -3.56
CA VAL A 478 -29.45 -23.51 -2.47
C VAL A 478 -30.38 -24.66 -2.90
N GLU A 479 -29.90 -25.91 -2.78
CA GLU A 479 -30.64 -27.09 -3.21
C GLU A 479 -31.98 -27.22 -2.48
N GLY A 480 -33.08 -27.26 -3.26
CA GLY A 480 -34.43 -27.43 -2.74
C GLY A 480 -35.08 -26.17 -2.19
N VAL A 481 -34.43 -25.00 -2.31
CA VAL A 481 -34.97 -23.70 -1.87
C VAL A 481 -35.17 -22.81 -3.09
N GLN A 482 -36.42 -22.45 -3.39
CA GLN A 482 -36.78 -21.62 -4.56
C GLN A 482 -37.74 -20.48 -4.17
N SER A 483 -38.26 -20.51 -2.95
CA SER A 483 -39.26 -19.58 -2.46
C SER A 483 -39.31 -19.57 -0.93
N PHE A 484 -40.03 -18.59 -0.37
CA PHE A 484 -40.25 -18.47 1.06
C PHE A 484 -40.94 -19.70 1.67
N ASP A 485 -41.79 -20.41 0.90
CA ASP A 485 -42.50 -21.60 1.36
C ASP A 485 -41.57 -22.80 1.60
N ASP A 486 -40.34 -22.75 1.06
CA ASP A 486 -39.32 -23.80 1.23
C ASP A 486 -38.52 -23.63 2.53
N LEU A 487 -38.68 -22.49 3.22
CA LEU A 487 -37.96 -22.18 4.46
C LEU A 487 -38.65 -22.78 5.70
N THR A 488 -37.85 -23.27 6.63
CA THR A 488 -38.30 -23.57 8.00
C THR A 488 -37.82 -22.49 8.95
N ILE A 489 -38.73 -21.68 9.47
CA ILE A 489 -38.43 -20.57 10.38
C ILE A 489 -38.92 -20.91 11.78
N SER A 490 -38.04 -20.81 12.77
CA SER A 490 -38.35 -21.10 14.17
C SER A 490 -37.72 -20.09 15.12
N GLN A 491 -38.30 -19.94 16.31
CA GLN A 491 -37.78 -19.07 17.36
C GLN A 491 -36.94 -19.89 18.36
N ASN A 492 -35.74 -19.41 18.70
CA ASN A 492 -34.87 -19.97 19.72
C ASN A 492 -34.43 -18.88 20.71
N GLY A 493 -35.15 -18.75 21.82
CA GLY A 493 -34.91 -17.68 22.79
C GLY A 493 -35.28 -16.32 22.20
N THR A 494 -34.30 -15.43 22.08
CA THR A 494 -34.45 -14.09 21.46
C THR A 494 -34.05 -14.06 19.98
N SER A 495 -33.59 -15.18 19.43
CA SER A 495 -33.12 -15.26 18.04
C SER A 495 -34.11 -16.01 17.15
N THR A 496 -34.13 -15.62 15.88
CA THR A 496 -34.87 -16.34 14.83
C THR A 496 -33.90 -17.24 14.07
N VAL A 497 -34.27 -18.50 13.85
CA VAL A 497 -33.48 -19.49 13.11
C VAL A 497 -34.21 -19.84 11.83
N ILE A 498 -33.53 -19.64 10.70
CA ILE A 498 -34.01 -19.91 9.35
C ILE A 498 -33.22 -21.11 8.81
N THR A 499 -33.92 -22.18 8.45
CA THR A 499 -33.32 -23.34 7.79
C THR A 499 -33.75 -23.37 6.33
N ALA A 500 -32.76 -23.43 5.44
CA ALA A 500 -32.89 -23.40 4.00
C ALA A 500 -32.12 -24.60 3.43
N GLY A 501 -32.83 -25.67 3.04
CA GLY A 501 -32.17 -26.92 2.62
C GLY A 501 -31.33 -27.52 3.75
N VAL A 502 -30.02 -27.63 3.54
CA VAL A 502 -29.04 -28.11 4.54
C VAL A 502 -28.39 -26.97 5.34
N ASP A 503 -28.63 -25.72 4.93
CA ASP A 503 -28.03 -24.53 5.52
C ASP A 503 -28.90 -23.92 6.62
N GLN A 504 -28.27 -23.14 7.50
CA GLN A 504 -28.97 -22.41 8.56
C GLN A 504 -28.40 -21.02 8.76
N VAL A 505 -29.30 -20.05 8.91
CA VAL A 505 -29.02 -18.65 9.26
C VAL A 505 -29.73 -18.30 10.56
N THR A 506 -29.01 -17.68 11.49
CA THR A 506 -29.54 -17.20 12.76
C THR A 506 -29.55 -15.68 12.76
N LEU A 507 -30.71 -15.08 12.98
CA LEU A 507 -30.85 -13.65 13.23
C LEU A 507 -30.80 -13.43 14.74
N ALA A 508 -29.70 -12.88 15.24
CA ALA A 508 -29.51 -12.66 16.67
C ALA A 508 -30.45 -11.56 17.18
N ASN A 509 -31.08 -11.78 18.34
CA ASN A 509 -31.97 -10.81 18.99
C ASN A 509 -33.15 -10.31 18.13
N PHE A 510 -33.48 -11.02 17.06
CA PHE A 510 -34.60 -10.72 16.18
C PHE A 510 -35.80 -11.63 16.49
N THR A 511 -36.97 -11.02 16.78
CA THR A 511 -38.21 -11.74 17.12
C THR A 511 -39.42 -11.33 16.29
N SER A 512 -39.25 -10.37 15.38
CA SER A 512 -40.34 -9.91 14.49
C SER A 512 -40.70 -10.99 13.47
N PRO A 513 -41.95 -11.01 12.96
CA PRO A 513 -42.32 -11.93 11.90
C PRO A 513 -41.58 -11.61 10.60
N LEU A 514 -40.95 -12.62 10.02
CA LEU A 514 -40.37 -12.57 8.67
C LEU A 514 -41.45 -12.78 7.60
N THR A 515 -41.25 -12.16 6.45
CA THR A 515 -42.16 -12.12 5.31
C THR A 515 -41.40 -12.35 4.00
N THR A 516 -42.12 -12.55 2.90
CA THR A 516 -41.52 -12.76 1.58
C THR A 516 -40.68 -11.59 1.07
N SER A 517 -40.87 -10.36 1.58
CA SER A 517 -40.07 -9.19 1.16
C SER A 517 -38.69 -9.14 1.79
N ASP A 518 -38.47 -9.91 2.86
CA ASP A 518 -37.19 -9.96 3.57
C ASP A 518 -36.18 -10.89 2.87
N PHE A 519 -36.59 -11.54 1.78
CA PHE A 519 -35.81 -12.56 1.09
C PHE A 519 -35.76 -12.36 -0.42
N LEU A 520 -34.62 -12.75 -0.98
CA LEU A 520 -34.45 -12.96 -2.41
C LEU A 520 -33.97 -14.40 -2.66
N PHE A 521 -34.55 -15.05 -3.66
CA PHE A 521 -34.18 -16.40 -4.09
C PHE A 521 -33.70 -16.33 -5.54
N VAL A 522 -32.46 -16.74 -5.80
CA VAL A 522 -31.78 -16.55 -7.11
C VAL A 522 -31.16 -17.83 -7.63
#